data_AF-A0A3Q2NSP6-F1
#
_entry.id   AF-A0A3Q2NSP6-F1
#
_cell.length_a   1.000
_cell.length_b   1.000
_cell.length_c   1.000
_cell.angle_alpha   90.00
_cell.angle_beta   90.00
_cell.angle_gamma   90.00
#
_symmetry.space_group_name_H-M   'P 1'
#
loop_
_entity.id
_entity.type
_entity.pdbx_description
1 polymer ?
#
loop_
_entity_poly.entity_id
_entity_poly.type
_entity_poly.pdbx_seq_one_letter_code
_entity_poly.pdbx_strand_id
1 'polypeptide(L)'
;CLLFVLLSAGSKPAQAYVSCCRRYMVGRIRYPDIKGFSVQNNSELCPISAIIFHTTKGKRCANPALEWVMDYVNRIETHLRKNLLSVYSVQFIIKYNTK
;
A
#
# COMPACT_ATOMS: atom_id res chain seq x y z
N CYS A 1 57.88 6.71 5.64
CA CYS A 1 56.80 6.18 6.51
C CYS A 1 55.46 6.41 5.82
N LEU A 2 54.62 5.39 5.67
CA LEU A 2 53.31 5.52 5.04
C LEU A 2 52.25 5.88 6.10
N LEU A 3 51.66 7.06 5.98
CA LEU A 3 50.44 7.41 6.72
C LEU A 3 49.24 7.12 5.83
N PHE A 4 48.62 5.95 6.04
CA PHE A 4 47.36 5.61 5.40
C PHE A 4 46.25 6.50 5.96
N VAL A 5 45.81 7.49 5.16
CA VAL A 5 44.59 8.24 5.45
C VAL A 5 43.41 7.30 5.23
N LEU A 6 42.91 6.71 6.32
CA LEU A 6 41.70 5.90 6.31
C LEU A 6 40.51 6.80 5.99
N LEU A 7 39.99 6.70 4.75
CA LEU A 7 38.68 7.23 4.43
C LEU A 7 37.64 6.44 5.22
N SER A 8 37.26 6.94 6.38
CA SER A 8 36.06 6.52 7.11
C SER A 8 34.81 7.00 6.37
N ALA A 9 34.58 6.41 5.20
CA ALA A 9 33.33 6.48 4.48
C ALA A 9 32.26 5.84 5.37
N GLY A 10 31.64 6.68 6.21
CA GLY A 10 30.64 6.27 7.20
C GLY A 10 29.41 5.72 6.52
N SER A 11 29.44 4.42 6.24
CA SER A 11 28.31 3.62 5.80
C SER A 11 27.27 3.59 6.92
N LYS A 12 26.50 4.67 7.02
CA LYS A 12 25.24 4.71 7.75
C LYS A 12 24.50 3.42 7.39
N PRO A 13 24.18 2.54 8.35
CA PRO A 13 23.43 1.34 8.02
C PRO A 13 22.17 1.79 7.31
N ALA A 14 21.90 1.23 6.14
CA ALA A 14 20.70 1.53 5.37
C ALA A 14 19.52 0.91 6.12
N GLN A 15 19.10 1.56 7.19
CA GLN A 15 17.99 1.17 8.05
C GLN A 15 16.80 0.96 7.12
N ALA A 16 16.40 -0.30 6.94
CA ALA A 16 15.42 -0.70 5.94
C ALA A 16 14.05 -0.12 6.33
N TYR A 17 13.80 1.11 5.90
CA TYR A 17 12.63 1.86 6.30
C TYR A 17 11.42 1.26 5.60
N VAL A 18 10.69 0.41 6.33
CA VAL A 18 9.48 -0.26 5.83
C VAL A 18 8.44 0.82 5.51
N SER A 19 8.37 1.16 4.23
CA SER A 19 7.58 2.26 3.69
C SER A 19 6.14 1.80 3.45
N CYS A 20 5.43 1.57 4.55
CA CYS A 20 4.03 1.18 4.58
C CYS A 20 3.12 2.29 5.11
N CYS A 21 1.83 2.19 4.83
CA CYS A 21 0.81 3.09 5.32
C CYS A 21 0.76 3.05 6.86
N ARG A 22 0.83 4.23 7.48
CA ARG A 22 0.64 4.43 8.94
C ARG A 22 -0.56 5.31 9.29
N ARG A 23 -1.19 5.94 8.28
CA ARG A 23 -2.40 6.76 8.38
C ARG A 23 -3.19 6.62 7.09
N TYR A 24 -4.52 6.72 7.17
CA TYR A 24 -5.36 6.88 5.99
C TYR A 24 -5.37 8.34 5.52
N MET A 25 -5.63 8.57 4.23
CA MET A 25 -5.93 9.89 3.70
C MET A 25 -7.29 10.38 4.16
N VAL A 26 -7.52 11.70 4.11
CA VAL A 26 -8.83 12.33 4.30
C VAL A 26 -9.47 12.59 2.93
N GLY A 27 -10.80 12.46 2.84
CA GLY A 27 -11.56 12.67 1.60
C GLY A 27 -11.61 11.46 0.65
N ARG A 28 -11.95 11.71 -0.62
CA ARG A 28 -12.15 10.70 -1.67
C ARG A 28 -11.32 11.05 -2.91
N ILE A 29 -10.63 10.09 -3.51
CA ILE A 29 -9.97 10.25 -4.81
C ILE A 29 -11.04 10.20 -5.90
N ARG A 30 -10.88 10.94 -7.01
CA ARG A 30 -11.77 10.77 -8.18
C ARG A 30 -11.39 9.49 -8.91
N TYR A 31 -12.34 8.58 -9.17
CA TYR A 31 -12.07 7.30 -9.81
C TYR A 31 -11.12 7.35 -11.05
N PRO A 32 -11.24 8.31 -11.99
CA PRO A 32 -10.35 8.38 -13.16
C PRO A 32 -8.87 8.69 -12.85
N ASP A 33 -8.55 9.20 -11.67
CA ASP A 33 -7.15 9.43 -11.25
C ASP A 33 -6.45 8.14 -10.79
N ILE A 34 -7.18 7.03 -10.63
CA ILE A 34 -6.72 5.75 -10.08
C ILE A 34 -6.34 4.80 -11.22
N LYS A 35 -5.12 4.28 -11.19
CA LYS A 35 -4.57 3.30 -12.15
C LYS A 35 -4.64 1.85 -11.66
N GLY A 36 -4.96 1.64 -10.39
CA GLY A 36 -5.00 0.35 -9.72
C GLY A 36 -4.86 0.50 -8.20
N PHE A 37 -4.74 -0.61 -7.49
CA PHE A 37 -4.50 -0.62 -6.04
C PHE A 37 -3.50 -1.71 -5.63
N SER A 38 -3.15 -1.74 -4.36
CA SER A 38 -2.48 -2.86 -3.70
C SER A 38 -2.99 -2.97 -2.26
N VAL A 39 -2.98 -4.19 -1.71
CA VAL A 39 -3.40 -4.44 -0.32
C VAL A 39 -2.19 -4.37 0.60
N GLN A 40 -2.34 -3.67 1.72
CA GLN A 40 -1.48 -3.82 2.89
C GLN A 40 -2.27 -4.54 3.98
N ASN A 41 -1.72 -5.66 4.47
CA ASN A 41 -2.23 -6.34 5.65
C ASN A 41 -1.60 -5.72 6.92
N ASN A 42 -2.28 -5.88 8.05
CA ASN A 42 -1.72 -5.60 9.36
C ASN A 42 -0.48 -6.49 9.64
N SER A 43 0.58 -5.93 10.20
CA SER A 43 1.74 -6.65 10.73
C SER A 43 2.45 -5.82 11.81
N GLU A 44 3.36 -6.43 12.57
CA GLU A 44 4.11 -5.76 13.66
C GLU A 44 4.80 -4.45 13.24
N LEU A 45 5.29 -4.39 11.99
CA LEU A 45 5.96 -3.22 11.43
C LEU A 45 5.00 -2.24 10.72
N CYS A 46 3.78 -2.68 10.42
CA CYS A 46 2.78 -1.99 9.62
C CYS A 46 1.37 -2.18 10.23
N PRO A 47 1.08 -1.53 11.38
CA PRO A 47 -0.04 -1.88 12.26
C PRO A 47 -1.44 -1.50 11.75
N ILE A 48 -1.62 -1.24 10.45
CA ILE A 48 -2.93 -0.96 9.84
C ILE A 48 -3.13 -1.73 8.53
N SER A 49 -4.31 -2.32 8.37
CA SER A 49 -4.81 -2.85 7.10
C SER A 49 -5.24 -1.69 6.20
N ALA A 50 -4.71 -1.59 4.97
CA ALA A 50 -4.97 -0.45 4.09
C ALA A 50 -5.10 -0.83 2.61
N ILE A 51 -5.98 -0.14 1.89
CA ILE A 51 -6.00 -0.15 0.42
C ILE A 51 -5.08 0.97 -0.07
N ILE A 52 -4.04 0.62 -0.81
CA ILE A 52 -3.08 1.57 -1.39
C ILE A 52 -3.50 1.84 -2.83
N PHE A 53 -4.25 2.93 -3.07
CA PHE A 53 -4.56 3.36 -4.43
C PHE A 53 -3.32 3.92 -5.12
N HIS A 54 -3.05 3.42 -6.33
CA HIS A 54 -2.00 3.92 -7.20
C HIS A 54 -2.59 4.98 -8.13
N THR A 55 -2.33 6.26 -7.81
CA THR A 55 -2.89 7.39 -8.58
C THR A 55 -1.87 8.00 -9.53
N THR A 56 -2.34 8.83 -10.47
CA THR A 56 -1.49 9.73 -11.29
C THR A 56 -0.55 10.61 -10.45
N LYS A 57 -0.92 10.93 -9.21
CA LYS A 57 -0.17 11.77 -8.25
C LYS A 57 0.47 10.94 -7.12
N GLY A 58 0.81 9.67 -7.38
CA GLY A 58 1.48 8.77 -6.44
C GLY A 58 0.54 7.88 -5.62
N LYS A 59 1.10 7.20 -4.60
CA LYS A 59 0.37 6.26 -3.74
C LYS A 59 -0.51 6.98 -2.72
N ARG A 60 -1.69 6.45 -2.41
CA ARG A 60 -2.63 6.98 -1.42
C ARG A 60 -3.25 5.86 -0.57
N CYS A 61 -3.02 5.92 0.74
CA CYS A 61 -3.56 4.97 1.72
C CYS A 61 -5.04 5.29 2.02
N ALA A 62 -5.95 4.34 1.82
CA ALA A 62 -7.38 4.48 2.10
C ALA A 62 -7.86 3.39 3.09
N ASN A 63 -8.86 3.74 3.90
CA ASN A 63 -9.42 2.84 4.91
C ASN A 63 -10.37 1.82 4.24
N PRO A 64 -10.10 0.50 4.32
CA PRO A 64 -10.97 -0.52 3.74
C PRO A 64 -12.39 -0.56 4.34
N ALA A 65 -12.61 0.00 5.54
CA ALA A 65 -13.93 0.07 6.15
C ALA A 65 -14.85 1.15 5.55
N LEU A 66 -14.37 1.95 4.59
CA LEU A 66 -15.20 2.92 3.87
C LEU A 66 -15.77 2.30 2.60
N GLU A 67 -17.10 2.28 2.47
CA GLU A 67 -17.85 1.72 1.34
C GLU A 67 -17.25 2.09 -0.03
N TRP A 68 -17.01 3.38 -0.26
CA TRP A 68 -16.45 3.86 -1.54
C TRP A 68 -15.07 3.30 -1.91
N VAL A 69 -14.28 2.89 -0.91
CA VAL A 69 -12.96 2.27 -1.13
C VAL A 69 -13.16 0.87 -1.69
N MET A 70 -14.11 0.12 -1.14
CA MET A 70 -14.45 -1.22 -1.61
C MET A 70 -15.21 -1.18 -2.94
N ASP A 71 -16.08 -0.19 -3.20
CA ASP A 71 -16.65 0.05 -4.53
C ASP A 71 -15.56 0.19 -5.60
N TYR A 72 -14.50 0.95 -5.27
CA TYR A 72 -13.41 1.23 -6.19
C TYR A 72 -12.52 0.00 -6.40
N VAL A 73 -12.25 -0.78 -5.35
CA VAL A 73 -11.59 -2.09 -5.45
C VAL A 73 -12.42 -3.02 -6.35
N ASN A 74 -13.69 -3.26 -6.01
CA ASN A 74 -14.59 -4.14 -6.75
C ASN A 74 -14.71 -3.74 -8.22
N ARG A 75 -14.80 -2.44 -8.52
CA ARG A 75 -14.88 -1.93 -9.89
C ARG A 75 -13.57 -2.13 -10.65
N ILE A 76 -12.42 -1.82 -10.04
CA ILE A 76 -11.10 -2.05 -10.65
C ILE A 76 -10.91 -3.55 -10.92
N GLU A 77 -11.19 -4.41 -9.95
CA GLU A 77 -11.12 -5.85 -10.13
C GLU A 77 -12.09 -6.35 -11.21
N THR A 78 -13.31 -5.83 -11.29
CA THR A 78 -14.26 -6.20 -12.36
C THR A 78 -13.74 -5.84 -13.75
N HIS A 79 -13.03 -4.71 -13.91
CA HIS A 79 -12.38 -4.35 -15.19
C HIS A 79 -11.17 -5.24 -15.51
N LEU A 80 -10.47 -5.76 -14.50
CA LEU A 80 -9.32 -6.68 -14.67
C LEU A 80 -9.74 -8.14 -14.86
N ARG A 81 -10.84 -8.58 -14.23
CA ARG A 81 -11.34 -9.97 -14.18
C ARG A 81 -12.02 -10.43 -15.48
N LYS A 82 -11.53 -9.96 -16.63
CA LYS A 82 -11.58 -10.76 -17.86
C LYS A 82 -10.69 -12.01 -17.77
N ASN A 83 -9.81 -12.09 -16.76
CA ASN A 83 -9.14 -13.33 -16.34
C ASN A 83 -9.18 -13.53 -14.80
N LEU A 84 -9.56 -14.75 -14.40
CA LEU A 84 -9.37 -15.46 -13.12
C LEU A 84 -9.48 -14.76 -11.74
N LEU A 85 -10.41 -15.30 -10.93
CA LEU A 85 -10.32 -15.64 -9.50
C LEU A 85 -10.05 -14.58 -8.40
N SER A 86 -9.36 -13.45 -8.62
CA SER A 86 -8.82 -12.58 -7.53
C SER A 86 -9.82 -12.09 -6.46
N VAL A 87 -10.99 -11.59 -6.87
CA VAL A 87 -11.97 -10.82 -6.05
C VAL A 87 -12.23 -11.42 -4.66
N TYR A 88 -12.53 -12.72 -4.61
CA TYR A 88 -12.87 -13.37 -3.34
C TYR A 88 -11.71 -13.36 -2.35
N SER A 89 -10.48 -13.52 -2.84
CA SER A 89 -9.26 -13.50 -2.00
C SER A 89 -9.04 -12.13 -1.37
N VAL A 90 -9.12 -11.06 -2.16
CA VAL A 90 -8.88 -9.68 -1.68
C VAL A 90 -9.94 -9.28 -0.65
N GLN A 91 -11.22 -9.48 -0.96
CA GLN A 91 -12.29 -9.07 -0.06
C GLN A 91 -12.36 -9.93 1.22
N PHE A 92 -11.97 -11.21 1.16
CA PHE A 92 -11.84 -12.07 2.34
C PHE A 92 -10.66 -11.68 3.22
N ILE A 93 -9.48 -11.43 2.64
CA ILE A 93 -8.29 -10.94 3.37
C ILE A 93 -8.61 -9.65 4.12
N ILE A 94 -9.22 -8.67 3.44
CA ILE A 94 -9.64 -7.41 4.06
C ILE A 94 -10.61 -7.66 5.21
N LYS A 95 -11.71 -8.41 4.98
CA LYS A 95 -12.75 -8.65 6.00
C LYS A 95 -12.26 -9.45 7.21
N TYR A 96 -11.24 -10.29 7.06
CA TYR A 96 -10.60 -11.01 8.16
C TYR A 96 -9.66 -10.11 8.97
N ASN A 97 -8.91 -9.21 8.30
CA ASN A 97 -7.93 -8.30 8.91
C ASN A 97 -8.53 -6.94 9.33
N THR A 98 -9.85 -6.86 9.52
CA THR A 98 -10.59 -5.73 10.11
C THR A 98 -11.44 -6.16 11.31
N LYS A 99 -10.97 -7.19 12.03
CA LYS A 99 -11.46 -7.61 13.35
C LYS A 99 -10.39 -7.36 14.40
#